data_AF-M1NF11-F1
#
_entry.id   AF-M1NF11-F1
#
_cell.length_a   1.000
_cell.length_b   1.000
_cell.length_c   1.000
_cell.angle_alpha   90.00
_cell.angle_beta   90.00
_cell.angle_gamma   90.00
#
_symmetry.space_group_name_H-M   'P 1'
#
loop_
_entity.id
_entity.type
_entity.pdbx_description
1 polymer ?
#
loop_
_entity_poly.entity_id
_entity_poly.type
_entity_poly.pdbx_seq_one_letter_code
_entity_poly.pdbx_strand_id
1 'polypeptide(L)' 'FTQQYQPAACNSNPAPCKDPPAKLFTVHGLWPSNWNLPDPIFCKNTAITPQQIEHIQAQLEIIWP' A
#
# COMPACT_ATOMS: atom_id res chain seq x y z
N PHE A 1 2.39 -7.80 6.71
CA PHE A 1 2.48 -6.33 6.66
C PHE A 1 3.78 -5.98 5.98
N THR A 2 3.73 -5.29 4.85
CA THR A 2 4.94 -4.91 4.10
C THR A 2 4.98 -3.40 3.96
N GLN A 3 6.18 -2.86 4.13
CA GLN A 3 6.47 -1.45 3.94
C GLN A 3 7.46 -1.29 2.79
N GLN A 4 7.40 -0.16 2.09
CA GLN A 4 8.35 0.21 1.05
C GLN A 4 9.12 1.47 1.44
N TYR A 5 10.42 1.49 1.15
CA TYR A 5 11.22 2.70 1.31
C TYR A 5 11.06 3.57 0.07
N GLN A 6 10.46 4.75 0.25
CA GLN A 6 10.04 5.64 -0.84
C GLN A 6 11.17 5.96 -1.84
N PRO A 7 12.41 6.34 -1.45
CA PRO A 7 13.47 6.61 -2.41
C PRO A 7 13.88 5.38 -3.24
N ALA A 8 13.89 4.18 -2.64
CA ALA A 8 14.25 2.96 -3.37
C ALA A 8 13.15 2.57 -4.37
N ALA A 9 11.87 2.67 -3.95
CA ALA A 9 10.74 2.40 -4.83
C ALA A 9 10.73 3.37 -6.02
N CYS A 10 10.89 4.67 -5.78
CA CYS A 10 10.92 5.70 -6.84
C CYS A 10 12.10 5.57 -7.79
N ASN A 11 13.27 5.15 -7.32
CA ASN A 11 14.43 4.94 -8.19
C ASN A 11 14.31 3.69 -9.07
N SER A 12 13.43 2.75 -8.73
CA SER A 12 13.28 1.45 -9.41
C SER A 12 12.20 1.42 -10.49
N ASN A 13 11.31 2.42 -10.55
CA ASN A 13 10.10 2.39 -11.38
C ASN A 13 9.83 3.75 -12.06
N PRO A 14 9.37 3.81 -13.32
CA PRO A 14 9.04 5.06 -14.01
C PRO A 14 7.70 5.68 -13.57
N ALA A 15 7.07 5.16 -12.51
CA ALA A 15 5.82 5.70 -11.99
C ALA A 15 6.05 7.11 -11.40
N PRO A 16 5.08 8.02 -11.51
CA PRO A 16 5.21 9.37 -10.97
C PRO A 16 5.36 9.31 -9.44
N CYS A 17 6.52 9.72 -8.95
CA CYS A 17 6.78 9.96 -7.54
C CYS A 17 6.68 11.45 -7.22
N LYS A 18 6.36 11.77 -5.96
CA LYS A 18 6.60 13.13 -5.44
C LYS A 18 8.11 13.40 -5.44
N ASP A 19 8.51 14.57 -5.93
CA ASP A 19 9.91 15.00 -5.99
C ASP A 19 10.15 16.15 -5.00
N PRO A 20 11.06 16.01 -4.00
CA PRO A 20 11.84 14.81 -3.69
C PRO A 20 11.01 13.75 -2.95
N PRO A 21 11.30 12.45 -3.12
CA PRO A 21 10.64 11.39 -2.37
C PRO A 21 10.96 11.52 -0.88
N ALA A 22 9.95 11.36 -0.03
CA ALA A 22 10.13 11.41 1.41
C ALA A 22 11.07 10.28 1.87
N LYS A 23 12.02 10.55 2.77
CA LYS A 23 12.97 9.55 3.27
C LYS A 23 12.39 8.73 4.41
N LEU A 24 11.29 8.02 4.14
CA LEU A 24 10.56 7.24 5.14
C LEU A 24 9.96 5.98 4.51
N PHE A 25 9.57 5.04 5.38
CA PHE A 25 8.81 3.88 4.99
C PHE A 25 7.32 4.22 4.94
N THR A 26 6.64 3.76 3.89
CA THR A 26 5.18 3.79 3.79
C THR A 26 4.66 2.37 3.66
N VAL A 27 3.36 2.18 3.92
CA VAL A 27 2.70 0.91 3.70
C VAL A 27 2.74 0.61 2.20
N HIS A 28 3.28 -0.57 1.85
CA HIS A 28 3.13 -1.15 0.52
C HIS A 28 1.82 -1.92 0.47
N GLY A 29 1.55 -2.68 1.54
CA GLY A 29 0.26 -3.30 1.74
C GLY A 29 0.13 -4.33 2.85
N LEU A 30 -1.09 -4.88 2.90
CA LEU A 30 -1.53 -5.89 3.85
C LEU A 30 -1.91 -7.14 3.06
N TRP A 31 -0.98 -8.09 3.00
CA TRP A 31 -1.23 -9.41 2.44
C TRP A 31 -1.60 -10.38 3.55
N PRO A 32 -2.79 -11.00 3.50
CA PRO A 32 -3.06 -12.17 4.31
C PRO A 32 -2.04 -13.24 3.97
N SER A 33 -1.54 -13.94 4.99
CA SER A 33 -0.64 -15.06 4.79
C SER A 33 -1.23 -16.33 5.36
N ASN A 34 -0.97 -17.44 4.68
CA ASN A 34 -1.26 -18.76 5.19
C ASN A 34 0.07 -19.51 5.35
N TRP A 35 0.39 -19.91 6.58
CA TRP A 35 1.69 -20.51 6.89
C TRP A 35 1.91 -21.87 6.21
N ASN A 36 0.82 -22.63 6.03
CA ASN A 36 0.89 -24.02 5.58
C ASN A 36 0.33 -24.24 4.17
N LEU A 37 -0.40 -23.28 3.63
CA LEU A 37 -1.02 -23.32 2.31
C LEU A 37 -0.65 -22.04 1.55
N PRO A 38 -0.90 -21.95 0.24
CA PRO A 38 -0.66 -20.71 -0.49
C PRO A 38 -1.38 -19.52 0.14
N ASP A 39 -0.73 -18.36 0.10
CA ASP A 39 -1.31 -17.11 0.58
C ASP A 39 -2.62 -16.85 -0.19
N PRO A 40 -3.72 -16.58 0.52
CA PRO A 40 -5.01 -16.47 -0.12
C PRO A 40 -5.10 -15.15 -0.89
N ILE A 41 -5.47 -15.25 -2.16
CA ILE A 41 -5.66 -14.11 -3.07
C ILE A 41 -7.10 -14.09 -3.58
N PHE A 42 -7.67 -12.90 -3.76
CA PHE A 42 -9.02 -12.71 -4.34
C PHE A 42 -10.15 -13.50 -3.64
N CYS A 43 -10.13 -13.57 -2.30
CA CYS A 43 -11.04 -14.40 -1.51
C CYS A 43 -12.55 -14.14 -1.75
N LYS A 44 -12.95 -12.87 -1.85
CA LYS A 44 -14.32 -12.45 -2.16
C LYS A 44 -14.27 -11.29 -3.13
N ASN A 45 -15.19 -11.27 -4.09
CA ASN A 45 -15.30 -10.20 -5.06
C ASN A 45 -16.12 -9.04 -4.48
N THR A 46 -15.60 -8.43 -3.41
CA THR A 46 -16.21 -7.26 -2.75
C THR A 46 -15.42 -6.02 -3.17
N ALA A 47 -16.09 -5.08 -3.82
CA ALA A 47 -15.49 -3.79 -4.14
C ALA A 47 -15.46 -2.91 -2.89
N ILE A 48 -14.32 -2.28 -2.62
CA ILE A 48 -14.22 -1.20 -1.64
C ILE A 48 -14.77 0.07 -2.29
N THR A 49 -15.68 0.77 -1.61
CA THR A 49 -16.16 2.07 -2.07
C THR A 49 -15.45 3.20 -1.32
N PRO A 50 -15.25 4.39 -1.94
CA PRO A 50 -14.59 5.52 -1.26
C PRO A 50 -15.25 5.91 0.07
N GLN A 51 -16.58 5.80 0.17
CA GLN A 51 -17.33 6.11 1.39
C GLN A 51 -16.94 5.22 2.57
N GLN A 52 -16.48 3.99 2.32
CA GLN A 52 -16.07 3.07 3.38
C GLN A 52 -14.76 3.49 4.06
N ILE A 53 -13.91 4.25 3.36
CA ILE A 53 -12.59 4.68 3.82
C ILE A 53 -12.47 6.19 4.04
N GLU A 54 -13.56 6.94 3.86
CA GLU A 54 -13.58 8.40 3.98
C GLU A 54 -12.97 8.89 5.31
N HIS A 55 -13.31 8.25 6.42
CA HIS A 55 -12.82 8.59 7.75
C HIS A 55 -11.31 8.38 7.96
N ILE A 56 -10.64 7.58 7.12
CA ILE A 56 -9.18 7.34 7.16
C ILE A 56 -8.44 7.92 5.96
N GLN A 57 -9.12 8.59 5.02
CA GLN A 57 -8.52 9.06 3.77
C GLN A 57 -7.26 9.91 4.01
N ALA A 58 -7.35 10.89 4.91
CA ALA A 58 -6.21 11.76 5.24
C ALA A 58 -5.02 10.99 5.82
N GLN A 59 -5.25 9.89 6.53
CA GLN A 59 -4.17 9.03 7.02
C GLN A 59 -3.55 8.23 5.89
N LEU A 60 -4.38 7.66 5.00
CA LEU A 60 -3.91 6.89 3.84
C LEU A 60 -3.02 7.72 2.92
N GLU A 61 -3.39 8.98 2.64
CA GLU A 61 -2.57 9.90 1.82
C GLU A 61 -1.15 10.16 2.38
N ILE A 62 -0.95 9.93 3.69
CA ILE A 62 0.33 10.11 4.38
C ILE A 62 1.08 8.77 4.52
N ILE A 63 0.40 7.73 5.01
CA ILE A 63 1.06 6.46 5.40
C ILE A 63 1.03 5.40 4.30
N TRP A 64 0.14 5.52 3.30
CA TRP A 64 -0.05 4.59 2.19
C TRP A 64 -0.33 5.34 0.88
N PRO A 65 0.65 6.15 0.41
CA PRO A 65 0.51 6.93 -0.82
C PRO A 65 0.63 6.08 -2.08
#